data_AF-A0A9D9U7S0-F1
#
_entry.id   AF-A0A9D9U7S0-F1
#
_cell.length_a   1.000
_cell.length_b   1.000
_cell.length_c   1.000
_cell.angle_alpha   90.00
_cell.angle_beta   90.00
_cell.angle_gamma   90.00
#
_symmetry.space_group_name_H-M   'P 1'
#
loop_
_entity.id
_entity.type
_entity.pdbx_description
1 polymer ?
#
loop_
_entity_poly.entity_id
_entity_poly.type
_entity_poly.pdbx_seq_one_letter_code
_entity_poly.pdbx_strand_id
1 'polypeptide(L)'
;MNTGSARAVDIELPALGDASSAVVSPQAERKLGEAWLRMFRSQVRTVSDPLLTDYLEHVVFDLAEHSQLSDAQLKLVVVENPTINAFAVPGGVMGIHNGLLLSARHEDEMASVIAHELAHLSQRHFARGVEEARANAVPNMLALLGSLVVAATAGGNAGMAAITATQAAIQQQQLRFSRAHEREADRIGMLTLVEAGYDADGMPRMFSRMLESLRYAGQRPPEFLLSHPVTESRVADSQNRARNYADQGRVDSEDFGLMRARVQLGFDETPGFAIKRFRAEIEKDGGAAIGNVYGLALALTRAGEFDEARATLAPLLQNHPDKIAFVIAAADIELASGKPEAAAQRLRRQLDVNPGNHPLTMAYANALLRTGRPKDAERVLEDHAQRKPDDPQLWYELAETHGLAGSIIDVHRARAEYFILNGALDLAERQLGYALDLAQGDFHITASVQARIADIREMREEIKL
;
A
#
# COMPACT_ATOMS: atom_id res chain seq x y z
N MET A 1 15.13 55.83 29.38
CA MET A 1 15.42 55.38 27.99
C MET A 1 14.84 53.99 27.86
N ASN A 2 13.67 53.89 27.21
CA ASN A 2 12.93 52.64 27.04
C ASN A 2 12.74 52.45 25.53
N THR A 3 13.54 51.58 24.92
CA THR A 3 13.46 51.28 23.49
C THR A 3 12.50 50.11 23.31
N GLY A 4 11.23 50.43 23.08
CA GLY A 4 10.22 49.44 22.69
C GLY A 4 10.53 48.89 21.29
N SER A 5 10.91 47.62 21.22
CA SER A 5 10.94 46.85 19.98
C SER A 5 9.50 46.50 19.61
N ALA A 6 8.98 47.13 18.56
CA ALA A 6 7.72 46.74 17.95
C ALA A 6 7.94 45.40 17.22
N ARG A 7 7.32 44.33 17.71
CA ARG A 7 7.17 43.08 16.96
C ARG A 7 6.37 43.37 15.69
N ALA A 8 6.98 43.13 14.53
CA ALA A 8 6.24 43.01 13.29
C ALA A 8 5.27 41.82 13.45
N VAL A 9 3.97 42.10 13.38
CA VAL A 9 2.95 41.08 13.19
C VAL A 9 3.05 40.71 11.71
N ASP A 10 3.53 39.51 11.41
CA ASP A 10 3.39 38.92 10.08
C ASP A 10 1.90 38.74 9.83
N ILE A 11 1.34 39.64 9.03
CA ILE A 11 0.00 39.52 8.50
C ILE A 11 0.14 38.56 7.31
N GLU A 12 -0.21 37.29 7.51
CA GLU A 12 -0.49 36.36 6.41
C GLU A 12 -1.67 36.91 5.62
N LEU A 13 -1.37 37.57 4.50
CA LEU A 13 -2.38 37.97 3.54
C LEU A 13 -2.93 36.70 2.86
N PRO A 14 -4.25 36.55 2.69
CA PRO A 14 -4.82 35.41 1.96
C PRO A 14 -4.22 35.37 0.56
N ALA A 15 -3.62 34.24 0.17
CA ALA A 15 -3.10 34.06 -1.17
C ALA A 15 -4.27 34.14 -2.18
N LEU A 16 -4.36 35.25 -2.90
CA LEU A 16 -5.14 35.36 -4.13
C LEU A 16 -4.46 34.47 -5.18
N GLY A 17 -4.70 33.16 -5.17
CA GLY A 17 -3.92 32.29 -6.06
C GLY A 17 -4.12 30.78 -6.01
N ASP A 18 -5.19 30.23 -5.44
CA ASP A 18 -5.47 28.79 -5.63
C ASP A 18 -6.27 28.54 -6.92
N ALA A 19 -5.66 28.86 -8.05
CA ALA A 19 -6.23 28.60 -9.37
C ALA A 19 -6.30 27.09 -9.66
N SER A 20 -5.45 26.27 -9.04
CA SER A 20 -5.47 24.80 -9.15
C SER A 20 -6.74 24.17 -8.56
N SER A 21 -7.19 24.63 -7.38
CA SER A 21 -8.47 24.21 -6.79
C SER A 21 -9.68 24.71 -7.56
N ALA A 22 -9.54 25.78 -8.35
CA ALA A 22 -10.59 26.23 -9.26
C ALA A 22 -10.73 25.32 -10.49
N VAL A 23 -9.69 24.55 -10.85
CA VAL A 23 -9.71 23.59 -11.97
C VAL A 23 -10.06 22.18 -11.51
N VAL A 24 -9.47 21.70 -10.41
CA VAL A 24 -9.80 20.40 -9.80
C VAL A 24 -9.93 20.54 -8.28
N SER A 25 -11.15 20.33 -7.77
CA SER A 25 -11.38 20.41 -6.32
C SER A 25 -10.82 19.17 -5.60
N PRO A 26 -10.41 19.28 -4.31
CA PRO A 26 -9.96 18.13 -3.54
C PRO A 26 -10.99 16.98 -3.46
N GLN A 27 -12.29 17.32 -3.47
CA GLN A 27 -13.36 16.32 -3.51
C GLN A 27 -13.41 15.58 -4.85
N ALA A 28 -13.18 16.28 -5.96
CA ALA A 28 -13.07 15.65 -7.28
C ALA A 28 -11.84 14.75 -7.38
N GLU A 29 -10.70 15.17 -6.82
CA GLU A 29 -9.49 14.33 -6.73
C GLU A 29 -9.74 13.04 -5.94
N ARG A 30 -10.45 13.13 -4.80
CA ARG A 30 -10.83 11.94 -4.01
C ARG A 30 -11.73 10.99 -4.79
N LYS A 31 -12.80 11.49 -5.42
CA LYS A 31 -13.68 10.66 -6.25
C LYS A 31 -12.92 9.97 -7.38
N LEU A 32 -12.01 10.71 -8.04
CA LEU A 32 -11.15 10.19 -9.11
C LEU A 32 -10.22 9.08 -8.59
N GLY A 33 -9.56 9.31 -7.47
CA GLY A 33 -8.66 8.33 -6.83
C GLY A 33 -9.40 7.05 -6.43
N GLU A 34 -10.59 7.16 -5.86
CA GLU A 34 -11.40 6.00 -5.48
C GLU A 34 -11.89 5.20 -6.70
N ALA A 35 -12.34 5.88 -7.76
CA ALA A 35 -12.71 5.23 -9.01
C ALA A 35 -11.51 4.52 -9.64
N TRP A 36 -10.34 5.18 -9.65
CA TRP A 36 -9.10 4.61 -10.12
C TRP A 36 -8.67 3.38 -9.31
N LEU A 37 -8.72 3.44 -7.98
CA LEU A 37 -8.32 2.34 -7.11
C LEU A 37 -9.19 1.09 -7.34
N ARG A 38 -10.51 1.27 -7.49
CA ARG A 38 -11.44 0.19 -7.82
C ARG A 38 -11.07 -0.48 -9.16
N MET A 39 -10.84 0.32 -10.20
CA MET A 39 -10.44 -0.18 -11.51
C MET A 39 -9.06 -0.85 -11.46
N PHE A 40 -8.10 -0.28 -10.75
CA PHE A 40 -6.75 -0.80 -10.59
C PHE A 40 -6.76 -2.20 -9.94
N ARG A 41 -7.49 -2.36 -8.84
CA ARG A 41 -7.67 -3.65 -8.14
C ARG A 41 -8.31 -4.73 -9.03
N SER A 42 -9.11 -4.35 -10.03
CA SER A 42 -9.72 -5.29 -10.98
C SER A 42 -8.72 -5.89 -12.00
N GLN A 43 -7.59 -5.23 -12.22
CA GLN A 43 -6.63 -5.57 -13.29
C GLN A 43 -5.27 -5.99 -12.76
N VAL A 44 -4.90 -5.56 -11.55
CA VAL A 44 -3.57 -5.77 -10.98
C VAL A 44 -3.63 -6.74 -9.81
N ARG A 45 -2.67 -7.66 -9.78
CA ARG A 45 -2.51 -8.60 -8.68
C ARG A 45 -1.97 -7.87 -7.45
N THR A 46 -2.73 -7.92 -6.35
CA THR A 46 -2.39 -7.30 -5.08
C THR A 46 -1.93 -8.35 -4.07
N VAL A 47 -1.21 -7.92 -3.04
CA VAL A 47 -0.75 -8.79 -1.96
C VAL A 47 -1.80 -8.84 -0.85
N SER A 48 -2.29 -10.04 -0.54
CA SER A 48 -3.17 -10.31 0.61
C SER A 48 -2.36 -10.78 1.83
N ASP A 49 -1.52 -9.91 2.39
CA ASP A 49 -0.76 -10.18 3.61
C ASP A 49 -1.03 -9.07 4.65
N PRO A 50 -1.89 -9.32 5.66
CA PRO A 50 -2.24 -8.31 6.66
C PRO A 50 -1.02 -7.72 7.38
N LEU A 51 0.02 -8.51 7.66
CA LEU A 51 1.23 -8.02 8.35
C LEU A 51 2.01 -7.03 7.48
N LEU A 52 2.16 -7.34 6.19
CA LEU A 52 2.87 -6.47 5.26
C LEU A 52 2.10 -5.17 5.02
N THR A 53 0.78 -5.27 4.83
CA THR A 53 -0.08 -4.11 4.64
C THR A 53 -0.04 -3.21 5.88
N ASP A 54 -0.21 -3.77 7.08
CA ASP A 54 -0.17 -3.03 8.34
C ASP A 54 1.19 -2.33 8.52
N TYR A 55 2.31 -3.00 8.28
CA TYR A 55 3.64 -2.38 8.32
C TYR A 55 3.78 -1.21 7.34
N LEU A 56 3.37 -1.39 6.08
CA LEU A 56 3.46 -0.33 5.08
C LEU A 56 2.50 0.84 5.37
N GLU A 57 1.31 0.56 5.90
CA GLU A 57 0.39 1.60 6.40
C GLU A 57 1.05 2.43 7.50
N HIS A 58 1.72 1.79 8.47
CA HIS A 58 2.44 2.51 9.54
C HIS A 58 3.57 3.37 8.99
N VAL A 59 4.39 2.86 8.06
CA VAL A 59 5.47 3.65 7.43
C VAL A 59 4.90 4.84 6.64
N VAL A 60 3.84 4.62 5.86
CA VAL A 60 3.17 5.68 5.10
C VAL A 60 2.58 6.74 6.03
N PHE A 61 1.93 6.32 7.12
CA PHE A 61 1.31 7.22 8.09
C PHE A 61 2.36 8.05 8.85
N ASP A 62 3.43 7.42 9.33
CA ASP A 62 4.58 8.07 9.96
C ASP A 62 5.16 9.17 9.05
N LEU A 63 5.46 8.84 7.79
CA LEU A 63 5.93 9.82 6.82
C LEU A 63 4.89 10.90 6.49
N ALA A 64 3.60 10.55 6.45
CA ALA A 64 2.53 11.49 6.15
C ALA A 64 2.36 12.54 7.26
N GLU A 65 2.51 12.18 8.53
CA GLU A 65 2.47 13.10 9.68
C GLU A 65 3.57 14.17 9.62
N HIS A 66 4.70 13.83 8.99
CA HIS A 66 5.84 14.73 8.77
C HIS A 66 5.86 15.35 7.37
N SER A 67 4.80 15.15 6.58
CA SER A 67 4.70 15.68 5.23
C SER A 67 3.92 17.00 5.18
N GLN A 68 3.94 17.65 4.02
CA GLN A 68 3.14 18.87 3.76
C GLN A 68 1.73 18.56 3.24
N LEU A 69 1.20 17.36 3.49
CA LEU A 69 -0.15 16.98 3.06
C LEU A 69 -1.23 17.79 3.81
N SER A 70 -2.16 18.38 3.05
CA SER A 70 -3.33 19.06 3.62
C SER A 70 -4.41 18.08 4.10
N ASP A 71 -4.47 16.89 3.51
CA ASP A 71 -5.39 15.81 3.86
C ASP A 71 -4.60 14.50 3.91
N ALA A 72 -4.52 13.90 5.11
CA ALA A 72 -3.79 12.66 5.37
C ALA A 72 -4.68 11.40 5.24
N GLN A 73 -5.88 11.53 4.65
CA GLN A 73 -6.71 10.37 4.30
C GLN A 73 -6.09 9.62 3.11
N LEU A 74 -5.14 8.73 3.42
CA LEU A 74 -4.43 7.92 2.44
C LEU A 74 -5.05 6.53 2.31
N LYS A 75 -5.11 6.00 1.09
CA LYS A 75 -5.49 4.62 0.80
C LYS A 75 -4.31 3.88 0.18
N LEU A 76 -3.89 2.77 0.78
CA LEU A 76 -2.76 1.98 0.30
C LEU A 76 -3.22 0.78 -0.55
N VAL A 77 -2.47 0.49 -1.60
CA VAL A 77 -2.51 -0.79 -2.32
C VAL A 77 -1.12 -1.39 -2.44
N VAL A 78 -0.95 -2.61 -1.94
CA VAL A 78 0.32 -3.36 -2.09
C VAL A 78 0.22 -4.23 -3.33
N VAL A 79 1.11 -3.99 -4.29
CA VAL A 79 1.14 -4.68 -5.58
C VAL A 79 2.12 -5.83 -5.52
N GLU A 80 1.70 -7.01 -5.99
CA GLU A 80 2.57 -8.17 -6.08
C GLU A 80 3.44 -8.09 -7.34
N ASN A 81 4.60 -7.45 -7.23
CA ASN A 81 5.50 -7.24 -8.35
C ASN A 81 6.95 -7.08 -7.85
N PRO A 82 7.91 -7.86 -8.37
CA PRO A 82 9.29 -7.85 -7.89
C PRO A 82 10.09 -6.61 -8.31
N THR A 83 9.53 -5.74 -9.16
CA THR A 83 10.20 -4.51 -9.62
C THR A 83 10.18 -3.42 -8.55
N ILE A 84 11.14 -2.50 -8.64
CA ILE A 84 11.17 -1.27 -7.84
C ILE A 84 10.09 -0.34 -8.38
N ASN A 85 9.01 -0.15 -7.62
CA ASN A 85 8.00 0.86 -7.92
C ASN A 85 7.20 1.28 -6.68
N ALA A 86 6.81 2.54 -6.68
CA ALA A 86 5.73 3.09 -5.88
C ALA A 86 5.10 4.22 -6.68
N PHE A 87 3.85 4.54 -6.41
CA PHE A 87 3.17 5.64 -7.08
C PHE A 87 2.15 6.27 -6.16
N ALA A 88 1.86 7.53 -6.42
CA ALA A 88 0.72 8.23 -5.89
C ALA A 88 -0.19 8.72 -7.01
N VAL A 89 -1.50 8.59 -6.82
CA VAL A 89 -2.51 9.18 -7.71
C VAL A 89 -3.40 10.16 -6.92
N PRO A 90 -4.10 11.08 -7.60
CA PRO A 90 -4.92 12.09 -6.94
C PRO A 90 -5.92 11.48 -5.95
N GLY A 91 -6.23 12.22 -4.89
CA GLY A 91 -7.17 11.75 -3.88
C GLY A 91 -6.58 10.86 -2.79
N GLY A 92 -5.24 10.83 -2.66
CA GLY A 92 -4.56 10.16 -1.55
C GLY A 92 -4.38 8.66 -1.74
N VAL A 93 -4.51 8.14 -2.96
CA VAL A 93 -4.27 6.72 -3.22
C VAL A 93 -2.79 6.49 -3.52
N MET A 94 -2.17 5.58 -2.77
CA MET A 94 -0.78 5.18 -2.93
C MET A 94 -0.68 3.70 -3.26
N GLY A 95 0.19 3.36 -4.20
CA GLY A 95 0.55 1.98 -4.49
C GLY A 95 2.03 1.73 -4.25
N ILE A 96 2.35 0.56 -3.69
CA ILE A 96 3.72 0.13 -3.43
C ILE A 96 3.90 -1.27 -3.99
N HIS A 97 4.90 -1.46 -4.87
CA HIS A 97 5.31 -2.80 -5.27
C HIS A 97 6.07 -3.45 -4.11
N ASN A 98 5.70 -4.66 -3.74
CA ASN A 98 6.41 -5.38 -2.67
C ASN A 98 7.90 -5.62 -3.02
N GLY A 99 8.27 -5.66 -4.30
CA GLY A 99 9.65 -5.69 -4.79
C GLY A 99 10.52 -4.50 -4.35
N LEU A 100 9.91 -3.37 -3.95
CA LEU A 100 10.62 -2.25 -3.34
C LEU A 100 11.35 -2.69 -2.06
N LEU A 101 10.71 -3.52 -1.21
CA LEU A 101 11.32 -4.03 0.02
C LEU A 101 12.52 -4.94 -0.26
N LEU A 102 12.51 -5.67 -1.38
CA LEU A 102 13.63 -6.54 -1.77
C LEU A 102 14.83 -5.76 -2.29
N SER A 103 14.58 -4.58 -2.84
CA SER A 103 15.60 -3.77 -3.50
C SER A 103 16.31 -2.82 -2.52
N ALA A 104 15.57 -2.35 -1.52
CA ALA A 104 16.07 -1.54 -0.42
C ALA A 104 16.96 -2.37 0.51
N ARG A 105 18.13 -1.83 0.90
CA ARG A 105 19.00 -2.46 1.91
C ARG A 105 18.64 -2.02 3.33
N HIS A 106 18.14 -0.80 3.45
CA HIS A 106 17.75 -0.14 4.69
C HIS A 106 16.32 0.36 4.57
N GLU A 107 15.65 0.53 5.70
CA GLU A 107 14.27 0.99 5.76
C GLU A 107 14.16 2.42 5.20
N ASP A 108 15.17 3.26 5.44
CA ASP A 108 15.26 4.63 4.91
C ASP A 108 15.29 4.71 3.37
N GLU A 109 15.91 3.74 2.69
CA GLU A 109 15.92 3.66 1.23
C GLU A 109 14.50 3.46 0.69
N MET A 110 13.72 2.57 1.31
CA MET A 110 12.31 2.35 0.97
C MET A 110 11.47 3.59 1.34
N ALA A 111 11.64 4.11 2.55
CA ALA A 111 10.93 5.29 3.04
C ALA A 111 11.17 6.52 2.17
N SER A 112 12.37 6.66 1.58
CA SER A 112 12.69 7.76 0.67
C SER A 112 11.82 7.79 -0.58
N VAL A 113 11.46 6.62 -1.12
CA VAL A 113 10.56 6.50 -2.29
C VAL A 113 9.14 6.86 -1.87
N ILE A 114 8.68 6.38 -0.71
CA ILE A 114 7.36 6.70 -0.17
C ILE A 114 7.24 8.21 0.10
N ALA A 115 8.26 8.82 0.70
CA ALA A 115 8.31 10.26 0.98
C ALA A 115 8.31 11.10 -0.31
N HIS A 116 8.98 10.62 -1.37
CA HIS A 116 8.94 11.23 -2.70
C HIS A 116 7.51 11.22 -3.28
N GLU A 117 6.79 10.10 -3.18
CA GLU A 117 5.39 10.02 -3.61
C GLU A 117 4.45 10.90 -2.79
N LEU A 118 4.66 10.99 -1.47
CA LEU A 118 3.93 11.92 -0.59
C LEU A 118 4.22 13.39 -0.97
N ALA A 119 5.43 13.70 -1.43
CA ALA A 119 5.76 15.01 -1.97
C ALA A 119 4.98 15.31 -3.26
N HIS A 120 4.75 14.32 -4.14
CA HIS A 120 3.87 14.52 -5.31
C HIS A 120 2.43 14.86 -4.93
N LEU A 121 1.89 14.21 -3.90
CA LEU A 121 0.54 14.47 -3.39
C LEU A 121 0.44 15.83 -2.70
N SER A 122 1.31 16.12 -1.74
CA SER A 122 1.29 17.38 -0.98
C SER A 122 1.47 18.60 -1.86
N GLN A 123 2.34 18.50 -2.88
CA GLN A 123 2.58 19.58 -3.83
C GLN A 123 1.55 19.59 -4.97
N ARG A 124 0.51 18.75 -4.90
CA ARG A 124 -0.58 18.61 -5.89
C ARG A 124 -0.07 18.65 -7.33
N HIS A 125 1.01 17.91 -7.62
CA HIS A 125 1.66 17.92 -8.94
C HIS A 125 0.67 17.54 -10.06
N PHE A 126 -0.30 16.69 -9.77
CA PHE A 126 -1.40 16.38 -10.70
C PHE A 126 -2.28 17.60 -11.00
N ALA A 127 -2.86 18.26 -9.99
CA ALA A 127 -3.76 19.39 -10.20
C ALA A 127 -3.04 20.54 -10.93
N ARG A 128 -1.80 20.84 -10.54
CA ARG A 128 -0.97 21.85 -11.22
C ARG A 128 -0.69 21.45 -12.68
N GLY A 129 -0.39 20.18 -12.95
CA GLY A 129 -0.24 19.69 -14.31
C GLY A 129 -1.50 19.80 -15.17
N VAL A 130 -2.68 19.56 -14.59
CA VAL A 130 -3.99 19.71 -15.27
C VAL A 130 -4.30 21.18 -15.57
N GLU A 131 -4.09 22.06 -14.58
CA GLU A 131 -4.25 23.51 -14.76
C GLU A 131 -3.36 24.04 -15.89
N GLU A 132 -2.08 23.63 -15.89
CA GLU A 132 -1.09 24.02 -16.89
C GLU A 132 -1.41 23.50 -18.30
N ALA A 133 -2.04 22.32 -18.42
CA ALA A 133 -2.49 21.74 -19.68
C ALA A 133 -3.73 22.43 -20.29
N ARG A 134 -4.30 23.44 -19.60
CA ARG A 134 -5.60 24.10 -19.84
C ARG A 134 -6.83 23.19 -19.61
N ALA A 135 -7.86 23.77 -19.00
CA ALA A 135 -9.08 23.16 -18.42
C ALA A 135 -9.94 22.19 -19.30
N ASN A 136 -9.60 21.93 -20.56
CA ASN A 136 -10.34 20.98 -21.42
C ASN A 136 -9.91 19.51 -21.22
N ALA A 137 -9.14 19.19 -20.17
CA ALA A 137 -8.49 17.89 -19.97
C ALA A 137 -9.24 16.92 -19.04
N VAL A 138 -10.22 17.36 -18.26
CA VAL A 138 -10.83 16.55 -17.19
C VAL A 138 -11.55 15.28 -17.70
N PRO A 139 -12.41 15.32 -18.75
CA PRO A 139 -13.09 14.11 -19.24
C PRO A 139 -12.16 13.10 -19.94
N ASN A 140 -11.01 13.55 -20.45
CA ASN A 140 -10.02 12.66 -21.07
C ASN A 140 -9.09 11.99 -20.03
N MET A 141 -9.24 12.34 -18.75
CA MET A 141 -8.29 11.95 -17.70
C MET A 141 -8.62 10.60 -17.06
N LEU A 142 -9.90 10.24 -16.89
CA LEU A 142 -10.29 8.88 -16.49
C LEU A 142 -9.85 7.85 -17.53
N ALA A 143 -9.99 8.20 -18.82
CA ALA A 143 -9.45 7.42 -19.93
C ALA A 143 -7.92 7.31 -19.89
N LEU A 144 -7.20 8.40 -19.54
CA LEU A 144 -5.74 8.38 -19.38
C LEU A 144 -5.31 7.50 -18.18
N LEU A 145 -5.94 7.67 -17.02
CA LEU A 145 -5.63 6.88 -15.83
C LEU A 145 -5.95 5.39 -16.04
N GLY A 146 -7.02 5.07 -16.78
CA GLY A 146 -7.33 3.71 -17.23
C GLY A 146 -6.27 3.14 -18.19
N SER A 147 -5.73 3.98 -19.09
CA SER A 147 -4.62 3.57 -19.97
C SER A 147 -3.33 3.26 -19.20
N LEU A 148 -3.11 3.88 -18.03
CA LEU A 148 -1.96 3.59 -17.16
C LEU A 148 -2.11 2.23 -16.45
N VAL A 149 -3.32 1.83 -16.06
CA VAL A 149 -3.56 0.48 -15.51
C VAL A 149 -3.29 -0.59 -16.57
N VAL A 150 -3.65 -0.31 -17.83
CA VAL A 150 -3.31 -1.19 -18.97
C VAL A 150 -1.79 -1.19 -19.23
N ALA A 151 -1.10 -0.05 -19.13
CA ALA A 151 0.36 0.00 -19.29
C ALA A 151 1.12 -0.71 -18.17
N ALA A 152 0.62 -0.68 -16.92
CA ALA A 152 1.17 -1.43 -15.79
C ALA A 152 0.93 -2.95 -15.88
N THR A 153 0.03 -3.40 -16.77
CA THR A 153 -0.30 -4.82 -16.98
C THR A 153 0.19 -5.37 -18.32
N ALA A 154 0.43 -4.50 -19.30
CA ALA A 154 0.88 -4.87 -20.64
C ALA A 154 2.32 -4.38 -20.89
N GLY A 155 3.27 -5.32 -20.92
CA GLY A 155 4.64 -5.06 -21.35
C GLY A 155 4.66 -4.38 -22.72
N GLY A 156 5.06 -3.10 -22.72
CA GLY A 156 4.82 -2.14 -23.79
C GLY A 156 5.33 -2.53 -25.18
N ASN A 157 4.55 -2.16 -26.21
CA ASN A 157 5.00 -1.86 -27.59
C ASN A 157 3.83 -1.45 -28.51
N ALA A 158 3.09 -0.39 -28.19
CA ALA A 158 2.16 0.15 -29.18
C ALA A 158 1.96 1.67 -29.04
N GLY A 159 2.61 2.40 -29.96
CA GLY A 159 2.04 3.64 -30.47
C GLY A 159 2.85 4.89 -30.20
N MET A 160 3.75 5.26 -31.12
CA MET A 160 4.09 6.67 -31.38
C MET A 160 4.66 6.82 -32.80
N ALA A 161 3.85 7.29 -33.75
CA ALA A 161 4.34 7.78 -35.05
C ALA A 161 3.41 8.85 -35.64
N ALA A 162 3.59 10.11 -35.20
CA ALA A 162 3.40 11.37 -35.93
C ALA A 162 3.45 12.54 -34.91
N ILE A 163 4.59 13.23 -34.78
CA ILE A 163 4.72 14.40 -33.91
C ILE A 163 4.89 15.65 -34.77
N THR A 164 3.91 16.55 -34.72
CA THR A 164 3.99 17.90 -35.30
C THR A 164 4.81 18.85 -34.41
N ALA A 165 5.34 19.96 -34.94
CA ALA A 165 6.15 20.92 -34.17
C ALA A 165 5.39 21.50 -32.94
N THR A 166 4.08 21.69 -33.05
CA THR A 166 3.21 22.11 -31.94
C THR A 166 3.10 21.01 -30.86
N GLN A 167 2.98 19.75 -31.25
CA GLN A 167 3.00 18.61 -30.32
C GLN A 167 4.37 18.42 -29.67
N ALA A 168 5.47 18.70 -30.38
CA ALA A 168 6.83 18.67 -29.81
C ALA A 168 7.03 19.76 -28.74
N ALA A 169 6.47 20.96 -28.93
CA ALA A 169 6.52 22.03 -27.94
C ALA A 169 5.71 21.68 -26.67
N ILE A 170 4.51 21.11 -26.84
CA ILE A 170 3.66 20.63 -25.73
C ILE A 170 4.35 19.48 -24.97
N GLN A 171 4.92 18.51 -25.69
CA GLN A 171 5.67 17.40 -25.11
C GLN A 171 6.94 17.90 -24.37
N GLN A 172 7.67 18.85 -24.94
CA GLN A 172 8.85 19.43 -24.31
C GLN A 172 8.48 20.24 -23.04
N GLN A 173 7.34 20.92 -23.06
CA GLN A 173 6.82 21.67 -21.91
C GLN A 173 6.40 20.70 -20.78
N GLN A 174 5.64 19.63 -21.09
CA GLN A 174 5.31 18.55 -20.15
C GLN A 174 6.57 17.91 -19.54
N LEU A 175 7.59 17.60 -20.35
CA LEU A 175 8.87 17.03 -19.88
C LEU A 175 9.68 18.01 -19.01
N ARG A 176 9.57 19.33 -19.24
CA ARG A 176 10.24 20.34 -18.42
C ARG A 176 9.59 20.45 -17.04
N PHE A 177 8.26 20.45 -16.98
CA PHE A 177 7.52 20.51 -15.72
C PHE A 177 7.68 19.25 -14.90
N SER A 178 7.63 18.07 -15.53
CA SER A 178 8.01 16.81 -14.88
C SER A 178 9.38 16.91 -14.21
N ARG A 179 10.42 17.45 -14.87
CA ARG A 179 11.73 17.66 -14.22
C ARG A 179 11.75 18.69 -13.09
N ALA A 180 10.89 19.70 -13.11
CA ALA A 180 10.77 20.65 -12.02
C ALA A 180 10.06 20.01 -10.81
N HIS A 181 8.98 19.27 -11.08
CA HIS A 181 8.24 18.49 -10.10
C HIS A 181 9.09 17.41 -9.46
N GLU A 182 9.93 16.69 -10.21
CA GLU A 182 10.85 15.70 -9.65
C GLU A 182 11.85 16.34 -8.68
N ARG A 183 12.43 17.50 -9.01
CA ARG A 183 13.38 18.21 -8.10
C ARG A 183 12.67 18.76 -6.87
N GLU A 184 11.43 19.22 -7.03
CA GLU A 184 10.60 19.68 -5.93
C GLU A 184 10.25 18.51 -5.01
N ALA A 185 9.82 17.38 -5.57
CA ALA A 185 9.52 16.15 -4.85
C ALA A 185 10.76 15.56 -4.15
N ASP A 186 11.93 15.53 -4.79
CA ASP A 186 13.19 15.11 -4.17
C ASP A 186 13.51 15.95 -2.92
N ARG A 187 13.36 17.28 -3.03
CA ARG A 187 13.64 18.20 -1.94
C ARG A 187 12.64 18.06 -0.78
N ILE A 188 11.35 18.07 -1.09
CA ILE A 188 10.29 17.99 -0.07
C ILE A 188 10.24 16.59 0.54
N GLY A 189 10.39 15.54 -0.27
CA GLY A 189 10.46 14.16 0.20
C GLY A 189 11.66 13.92 1.11
N MET A 190 12.83 14.50 0.82
CA MET A 190 13.98 14.42 1.74
C MET A 190 13.72 15.16 3.06
N LEU A 191 13.03 16.30 3.02
CA LEU A 191 12.64 17.00 4.25
C LEU A 191 11.72 16.12 5.10
N THR A 192 10.66 15.56 4.50
CA THR A 192 9.74 14.63 5.16
C THR A 192 10.49 13.43 5.76
N LEU A 193 11.41 12.84 4.99
CA LEU A 193 12.22 11.70 5.41
C LEU A 193 13.03 12.01 6.68
N VAL A 194 13.70 13.17 6.71
CA VAL A 194 14.50 13.61 7.86
C VAL A 194 13.62 13.99 9.04
N GLU A 195 12.49 14.66 8.81
CA GLU A 195 11.55 15.05 9.88
C GLU A 195 10.92 13.82 10.56
N ALA A 196 10.69 12.74 9.82
CA ALA A 196 10.28 11.43 10.34
C ALA A 196 11.44 10.62 10.97
N GLY A 197 12.64 11.20 11.07
CA GLY A 197 13.79 10.62 11.76
C GLY A 197 14.56 9.56 10.96
N TYR A 198 14.31 9.41 9.66
CA TYR A 198 15.10 8.54 8.79
C TYR A 198 16.40 9.23 8.33
N ASP A 199 17.36 8.43 7.87
CA ASP A 199 18.61 8.94 7.30
C ASP A 199 18.37 9.68 5.97
N ALA A 200 18.87 10.91 5.87
CA ALA A 200 18.83 11.70 4.64
C ALA A 200 19.57 11.00 3.48
N ASP A 201 20.61 10.20 3.78
CA ASP A 201 21.35 9.44 2.78
C ASP A 201 20.57 8.23 2.21
N GLY A 202 19.43 7.87 2.81
CA GLY A 202 18.53 6.83 2.26
C GLY A 202 18.09 7.14 0.82
N MET A 203 17.76 8.41 0.55
CA MET A 203 17.36 8.85 -0.80
C MET A 203 18.46 8.72 -1.87
N PRO A 204 19.66 9.32 -1.70
CA PRO A 204 20.73 9.16 -2.69
C PRO A 204 21.21 7.71 -2.82
N ARG A 205 21.20 6.91 -1.73
CA ARG A 205 21.45 5.46 -1.82
C ARG A 205 20.42 4.79 -2.72
N MET A 206 19.12 5.00 -2.48
CA MET A 206 18.07 4.39 -3.27
C MET A 206 18.11 4.81 -4.74
N PHE A 207 18.32 6.10 -5.04
CA PHE A 207 18.46 6.57 -6.43
C PHE A 207 19.67 5.95 -7.13
N SER A 208 20.79 5.79 -6.42
CA SER A 208 21.97 5.12 -6.97
C SER A 208 21.66 3.65 -7.30
N ARG A 209 20.87 2.96 -6.47
CA ARG A 209 20.43 1.58 -6.70
C ARG A 209 19.50 1.48 -7.90
N MET A 210 18.54 2.40 -8.03
CA MET A 210 17.68 2.48 -9.21
C MET A 210 18.49 2.70 -10.49
N LEU A 211 19.46 3.62 -10.46
CA LEU A 211 20.35 3.90 -11.59
C LEU A 211 21.25 2.71 -11.93
N GLU A 212 21.73 1.97 -10.93
CA GLU A 212 22.47 0.73 -11.12
C GLU A 212 21.58 -0.35 -11.75
N SER A 213 20.34 -0.51 -11.28
CA SER A 213 19.39 -1.47 -11.83
C SER A 213 19.12 -1.24 -13.33
N LEU A 214 19.10 0.02 -13.79
CA LEU A 214 18.97 0.36 -15.21
C LEU A 214 20.10 -0.19 -16.07
N ARG A 215 21.32 -0.24 -15.54
CA ARG A 215 22.49 -0.76 -16.26
C ARG A 215 22.41 -2.26 -16.49
N TYR A 216 21.70 -2.97 -15.61
CA TYR A 216 21.53 -4.42 -15.66
C TYR A 216 20.17 -4.86 -16.22
N ALA A 217 19.17 -3.97 -16.29
CA ALA A 217 17.79 -4.28 -16.71
C ALA A 217 17.60 -4.55 -18.22
N GLY A 218 18.64 -4.43 -19.04
CA GLY A 218 18.54 -4.67 -20.48
C GLY A 218 17.60 -3.68 -21.18
N GLN A 219 16.66 -4.16 -22.00
CA GLN A 219 15.77 -3.30 -22.83
C GLN A 219 14.51 -2.79 -22.11
N ARG A 220 14.28 -3.11 -20.84
CA ARG A 220 13.06 -2.69 -20.12
C ARG A 220 13.40 -2.10 -18.76
N PRO A 221 13.46 -0.76 -18.63
CA PRO A 221 13.67 -0.12 -17.34
C PRO A 221 12.50 -0.41 -16.38
N PRO A 222 12.72 -0.43 -15.05
CA PRO A 222 11.65 -0.45 -14.06
C PRO A 222 10.57 0.61 -14.36
N GLU A 223 9.30 0.26 -14.17
CA GLU A 223 8.15 1.14 -14.48
C GLU A 223 8.20 2.47 -13.75
N PHE A 224 8.66 2.49 -12.49
CA PHE A 224 8.90 3.72 -11.72
C PHE A 224 9.76 4.73 -12.49
N LEU A 225 10.74 4.25 -13.25
CA LEU A 225 11.69 5.10 -13.97
C LEU A 225 11.14 5.60 -15.31
N LEU A 226 9.98 5.09 -15.74
CA LEU A 226 9.24 5.64 -16.88
C LEU A 226 8.48 6.91 -16.49
N SER A 227 7.92 6.96 -15.28
CA SER A 227 7.23 8.15 -14.73
C SER A 227 8.18 9.10 -13.97
N HIS A 228 9.16 8.54 -13.25
CA HIS A 228 10.14 9.27 -12.43
C HIS A 228 11.57 8.93 -12.86
N PRO A 229 12.07 9.45 -14.01
CA PRO A 229 13.43 9.14 -14.45
C PRO A 229 14.48 9.58 -13.42
N VAL A 230 15.18 8.62 -12.84
CA VAL A 230 16.36 8.87 -12.01
C VAL A 230 17.55 9.13 -12.94
N THR A 231 18.21 10.26 -12.74
CA THR A 231 19.37 10.70 -13.54
C THR A 231 20.58 10.91 -12.64
N GLU A 232 21.79 10.88 -13.21
CA GLU A 232 23.02 11.24 -12.48
C GLU A 232 22.92 12.62 -11.82
N SER A 233 22.22 13.57 -12.46
CA SER A 233 21.98 14.90 -11.88
C SER A 233 21.10 14.87 -10.63
N ARG A 234 20.08 14.00 -10.57
CA ARG A 234 19.21 13.87 -9.39
C ARG A 234 19.93 13.17 -8.26
N VAL A 235 20.74 12.15 -8.58
CA VAL A 235 21.62 11.50 -7.60
C VAL A 235 22.60 12.50 -7.00
N ALA A 236 23.26 13.33 -7.83
CA ALA A 236 24.18 14.34 -7.34
C ALA A 236 23.49 15.44 -6.52
N ASP A 237 22.28 15.88 -6.93
CA ASP A 237 21.49 16.86 -6.18
C ASP A 237 21.07 16.31 -4.81
N SER A 238 20.53 15.08 -4.75
CA SER A 238 20.13 14.45 -3.49
C SER A 238 21.33 14.20 -2.58
N GLN A 239 22.48 13.77 -3.11
CA GLN A 239 23.73 13.67 -2.33
C GLN A 239 24.17 15.03 -1.76
N ASN A 240 24.11 16.11 -2.56
CA ASN A 240 24.48 17.44 -2.09
C ASN A 240 23.53 17.96 -1.02
N ARG A 241 22.24 17.61 -1.08
CA ARG A 241 21.25 17.96 -0.05
C ARG A 241 21.46 17.18 1.23
N ALA A 242 21.64 15.86 1.13
CA ALA A 242 21.82 14.96 2.26
C ALA A 242 22.97 15.40 3.17
N ARG A 243 24.07 15.91 2.59
CA ARG A 243 25.22 16.46 3.32
C ARG A 243 24.91 17.64 4.26
N ASN A 244 23.77 18.30 4.10
CA ASN A 244 23.35 19.39 5.00
C ASN A 244 22.63 18.88 6.25
N TYR A 245 22.31 17.59 6.31
CA TYR A 245 21.72 16.95 7.46
C TYR A 245 22.79 16.19 8.25
N ALA A 246 22.54 16.00 9.54
CA ALA A 246 23.41 15.19 10.38
C ALA A 246 23.26 13.72 10.00
N ASP A 247 24.36 12.98 10.04
CA ASP A 247 24.40 11.51 9.88
C ASP A 247 23.85 10.84 11.16
N GLN A 248 22.53 10.92 11.34
CA GLN A 248 21.82 10.48 12.55
C GLN A 248 20.44 9.87 12.22
N GLY A 249 20.35 9.07 11.15
CA GLY A 249 19.14 8.32 10.86
C GLY A 249 18.82 7.29 11.94
N ARG A 250 17.54 7.00 12.13
CA ARG A 250 17.09 5.90 13.00
C ARG A 250 17.64 4.55 12.51
N VAL A 251 17.81 3.63 13.44
CA VAL A 251 18.14 2.23 13.12
C VAL A 251 16.94 1.58 12.44
N ASP A 252 17.20 0.77 11.40
CA ASP A 252 16.17 -0.01 10.71
C ASP A 252 15.27 -0.76 11.70
N SER A 253 13.95 -0.67 11.50
CA SER A 253 13.02 -1.44 12.30
C SER A 253 13.25 -2.94 12.09
N GLU A 254 13.04 -3.73 13.14
CA GLU A 254 12.99 -5.18 13.01
C GLU A 254 11.93 -5.62 11.98
N ASP A 255 10.80 -4.91 11.95
CA ASP A 255 9.68 -5.21 11.04
C ASP A 255 10.05 -5.07 9.58
N PHE A 256 10.94 -4.14 9.21
CA PHE A 256 11.49 -4.06 7.85
C PHE A 256 12.14 -5.38 7.45
N GLY A 257 12.98 -5.96 8.31
CA GLY A 257 13.63 -7.25 8.08
C GLY A 257 12.62 -8.41 8.01
N LEU A 258 11.61 -8.41 8.89
CA LEU A 258 10.56 -9.43 8.89
C LEU A 258 9.70 -9.39 7.62
N MET A 259 9.27 -8.20 7.22
CA MET A 259 8.43 -7.99 6.05
C MET A 259 9.19 -8.28 4.76
N ARG A 260 10.47 -7.89 4.69
CA ARG A 260 11.34 -8.27 3.57
C ARG A 260 11.46 -9.79 3.45
N ALA A 261 11.58 -10.52 4.55
CA ALA A 261 11.57 -11.99 4.54
C ALA A 261 10.24 -12.58 4.06
N ARG A 262 9.09 -11.98 4.43
CA ARG A 262 7.75 -12.38 3.93
C ARG A 262 7.64 -12.18 2.42
N VAL A 263 8.07 -11.02 1.92
CA VAL A 263 8.07 -10.72 0.49
C VAL A 263 8.96 -11.68 -0.26
N GLN A 264 10.17 -11.95 0.24
CA GLN A 264 11.12 -12.87 -0.39
C GLN A 264 10.54 -14.29 -0.50
N LEU A 265 9.89 -14.77 0.56
CA LEU A 265 9.18 -16.04 0.59
C LEU A 265 7.95 -16.07 -0.35
N GLY A 266 7.36 -14.93 -0.66
CA GLY A 266 6.27 -14.80 -1.65
C GLY A 266 6.73 -15.03 -3.09
N PHE A 267 8.00 -14.74 -3.40
CA PHE A 267 8.58 -14.93 -4.73
C PHE A 267 9.36 -16.24 -4.92
N ASP A 268 9.63 -16.97 -3.84
CA ASP A 268 10.30 -18.27 -3.92
C ASP A 268 9.38 -19.33 -4.54
N GLU A 269 9.91 -20.09 -5.51
CA GLU A 269 9.14 -21.11 -6.25
C GLU A 269 8.66 -22.26 -5.37
N THR A 270 9.47 -22.65 -4.38
CA THR A 270 9.18 -23.77 -3.49
C THR A 270 9.66 -23.51 -2.06
N PRO A 271 9.01 -24.10 -1.05
CA PRO A 271 9.47 -24.03 0.35
C PRO A 271 10.91 -24.53 0.53
N GLY A 272 11.32 -25.57 -0.22
CA GLY A 272 12.69 -26.12 -0.14
C GLY A 272 13.77 -25.15 -0.62
N PHE A 273 13.50 -24.38 -1.68
CA PHE A 273 14.41 -23.33 -2.14
C PHE A 273 14.54 -22.22 -1.09
N ALA A 274 13.40 -21.77 -0.52
CA ALA A 274 13.37 -20.77 0.54
C ALA A 274 14.17 -21.21 1.78
N ILE A 275 14.00 -22.47 2.22
CA ILE A 275 14.76 -23.05 3.35
C ILE A 275 16.26 -22.99 3.07
N LYS A 276 16.70 -23.45 1.89
CA LYS A 276 18.11 -23.45 1.51
C LYS A 276 18.70 -22.04 1.52
N ARG A 277 17.96 -21.07 0.97
CA ARG A 277 18.36 -19.66 0.90
C ARG A 277 18.49 -19.04 2.28
N PHE A 278 17.47 -19.13 3.12
CA PHE A 278 17.52 -18.54 4.47
C PHE A 278 18.61 -19.20 5.33
N ARG A 279 18.83 -20.52 5.22
CA ARG A 279 19.95 -21.18 5.91
C ARG A 279 21.31 -20.61 5.49
N ALA A 280 21.51 -20.36 4.19
CA ALA A 280 22.74 -19.76 3.69
C ALA A 280 22.91 -18.29 4.13
N GLU A 281 21.81 -17.52 4.22
CA GLU A 281 21.84 -16.14 4.72
C GLU A 281 22.18 -16.09 6.23
N ILE A 282 21.60 -16.99 7.03
CA ILE A 282 21.90 -17.16 8.46
C ILE A 282 23.36 -17.59 8.68
N GLU A 283 23.89 -18.50 7.84
CA GLU A 283 25.30 -18.91 7.92
C GLU A 283 26.24 -17.72 7.67
N LYS A 284 25.85 -16.82 6.76
CA LYS A 284 26.64 -15.63 6.40
C LYS A 284 26.65 -14.56 7.49
N ASP A 285 25.53 -14.31 8.15
CA ASP A 285 25.40 -13.26 9.17
C ASP A 285 25.44 -13.78 10.63
N GLY A 286 25.58 -15.09 10.81
CA GLY A 286 25.59 -15.74 12.12
C GLY A 286 24.23 -15.74 12.83
N GLY A 287 23.14 -15.49 12.12
CA GLY A 287 21.80 -15.32 12.67
C GLY A 287 21.53 -13.92 13.24
N ALA A 288 22.38 -12.93 12.94
CA ALA A 288 22.22 -11.57 13.42
C ALA A 288 20.96 -10.88 12.84
N ALA A 289 20.62 -11.16 11.58
CA ALA A 289 19.39 -10.64 10.98
C ALA A 289 18.21 -11.55 11.33
N ILE A 290 17.44 -11.16 12.34
CA ILE A 290 16.28 -11.94 12.82
C ILE A 290 15.23 -12.21 11.73
N GLY A 291 15.16 -11.36 10.69
CA GLY A 291 14.33 -11.58 9.50
C GLY A 291 14.66 -12.88 8.76
N ASN A 292 15.92 -13.28 8.70
CA ASN A 292 16.33 -14.53 8.05
C ASN A 292 15.88 -15.75 8.85
N VAL A 293 16.02 -15.69 10.18
CA VAL A 293 15.54 -16.75 11.10
C VAL A 293 14.02 -16.87 11.06
N TYR A 294 13.33 -15.73 11.08
CA TYR A 294 11.88 -15.66 10.91
C TYR A 294 11.42 -16.25 9.58
N GLY A 295 12.05 -15.84 8.48
CA GLY A 295 11.77 -16.35 7.14
C GLY A 295 12.00 -17.85 7.02
N LEU A 296 13.05 -18.39 7.66
CA LEU A 296 13.29 -19.83 7.74
C LEU A 296 12.15 -20.56 8.46
N ALA A 297 11.68 -20.05 9.60
CA ALA A 297 10.56 -20.65 10.33
C ALA A 297 9.28 -20.69 9.47
N LEU A 298 8.98 -19.61 8.73
CA LEU A 298 7.85 -19.58 7.79
C LEU A 298 8.03 -20.59 6.64
N ALA A 299 9.22 -20.68 6.07
CA ALA A 299 9.51 -21.62 4.99
C ALA A 299 9.40 -23.09 5.44
N LEU A 300 9.91 -23.42 6.63
CA LEU A 300 9.77 -24.74 7.27
C LEU A 300 8.29 -25.07 7.52
N THR A 301 7.50 -24.09 7.98
CA THR A 301 6.05 -24.25 8.16
C THR A 301 5.36 -24.61 6.85
N ARG A 302 5.68 -23.91 5.75
CA ARG A 302 5.14 -24.21 4.40
C ARG A 302 5.62 -25.57 3.87
N ALA A 303 6.77 -26.06 4.30
CA ALA A 303 7.31 -27.37 3.93
C ALA A 303 6.72 -28.52 4.76
N GLY A 304 5.95 -28.25 5.81
CA GLY A 304 5.43 -29.27 6.74
C GLY A 304 6.42 -29.69 7.84
N GLU A 305 7.57 -29.03 7.93
CA GLU A 305 8.65 -29.34 8.89
C GLU A 305 8.38 -28.65 10.25
N PHE A 306 7.27 -28.99 10.88
CA PHE A 306 6.71 -28.21 12.00
C PHE A 306 7.57 -28.22 13.27
N ASP A 307 8.28 -29.31 13.56
CA ASP A 307 9.15 -29.38 14.74
C ASP A 307 10.36 -28.45 14.59
N GLU A 308 10.99 -28.46 13.41
CA GLU A 308 12.08 -27.55 13.10
C GLU A 308 11.60 -26.10 13.04
N ALA A 309 10.42 -25.84 12.47
CA ALA A 309 9.82 -24.50 12.45
C ALA A 309 9.63 -23.95 13.86
N ARG A 310 9.09 -24.76 14.79
CA ARG A 310 8.96 -24.38 16.22
C ARG A 310 10.30 -24.11 16.86
N ALA A 311 11.29 -24.99 16.65
CA ALA A 311 12.62 -24.83 17.22
C ALA A 311 13.32 -23.56 16.70
N THR A 312 13.14 -23.25 15.41
CA THR A 312 13.70 -22.04 14.77
C THR A 312 13.05 -20.76 15.29
N LEU A 313 11.73 -20.76 15.51
CA LEU A 313 10.99 -19.59 15.99
C LEU A 313 11.11 -19.37 17.51
N ALA A 314 11.38 -20.41 18.29
CA ALA A 314 11.37 -20.35 19.75
C ALA A 314 12.30 -19.27 20.36
N PRO A 315 13.55 -19.08 19.90
CA PRO A 315 14.42 -18.01 20.42
C PRO A 315 13.85 -16.61 20.15
N LEU A 316 13.22 -16.40 18.98
CA LEU A 316 12.61 -15.11 18.63
C LEU A 316 11.44 -14.78 19.55
N LEU A 317 10.56 -15.76 19.81
CA LEU A 317 9.45 -15.62 20.76
C LEU A 317 9.92 -15.45 22.21
N GLN A 318 11.04 -16.07 22.59
CA GLN A 318 11.57 -15.92 23.95
C GLN A 318 12.10 -14.50 24.19
N ASN A 319 12.75 -13.91 23.19
CA ASN A 319 13.33 -12.57 23.29
C ASN A 319 12.30 -11.46 23.06
N HIS A 320 11.30 -11.71 22.20
CA HIS A 320 10.25 -10.75 21.83
C HIS A 320 8.85 -11.40 21.90
N PRO A 321 8.36 -11.72 23.11
CA PRO A 321 7.14 -12.51 23.30
C PRO A 321 5.87 -11.87 22.73
N ASP A 322 5.83 -10.54 22.67
CA ASP A 322 4.67 -9.77 22.23
C ASP A 322 4.75 -9.31 20.76
N LYS A 323 5.83 -9.65 20.04
CA LYS A 323 6.00 -9.27 18.64
C LYS A 323 4.93 -9.97 17.79
N ILE A 324 4.01 -9.19 17.24
CA ILE A 324 2.82 -9.69 16.52
C ILE A 324 3.20 -10.67 15.41
N ALA A 325 4.22 -10.36 14.60
CA ALA A 325 4.69 -11.22 13.53
C ALA A 325 5.13 -12.62 14.00
N PHE A 326 5.76 -12.72 15.18
CA PHE A 326 6.19 -13.99 15.77
C PHE A 326 5.02 -14.75 16.38
N VAL A 327 4.10 -14.05 17.04
CA VAL A 327 2.88 -14.64 17.60
C VAL A 327 2.02 -15.25 16.49
N ILE A 328 1.84 -14.53 15.37
CA ILE A 328 1.12 -15.05 14.20
C ILE A 328 1.86 -16.24 13.59
N ALA A 329 3.18 -16.17 13.40
CA ALA A 329 3.94 -17.32 12.89
C ALA A 329 3.83 -18.57 13.77
N ALA A 330 3.80 -18.41 15.10
CA ALA A 330 3.57 -19.50 16.03
C ALA A 330 2.17 -20.11 15.88
N ALA A 331 1.16 -19.25 15.74
CA ALA A 331 -0.21 -19.67 15.49
C ALA A 331 -0.35 -20.38 14.13
N ASP A 332 0.34 -19.92 13.09
CA ASP A 332 0.38 -20.56 11.77
C ASP A 332 0.99 -21.97 11.85
N ILE A 333 2.06 -22.15 12.62
CA ILE A 333 2.63 -23.48 12.89
C ILE A 333 1.63 -24.38 13.64
N GLU A 334 0.93 -23.83 14.65
CA GLU A 334 -0.10 -24.55 15.39
C GLU A 334 -1.26 -24.96 14.49
N LEU A 335 -1.76 -24.07 13.63
CA LEU A 335 -2.81 -24.37 12.65
C LEU A 335 -2.36 -25.44 11.65
N ALA A 336 -1.17 -25.28 11.06
CA ALA A 336 -0.64 -26.21 10.06
C ALA A 336 -0.33 -27.60 10.65
N SER A 337 0.01 -27.68 11.94
CA SER A 337 0.25 -28.94 12.66
C SER A 337 -1.00 -29.53 13.33
N GLY A 338 -2.20 -29.04 12.99
CA GLY A 338 -3.47 -29.61 13.46
C GLY A 338 -3.84 -29.26 14.90
N LYS A 339 -3.39 -28.11 15.41
CA LYS A 339 -3.66 -27.61 16.77
C LYS A 339 -4.41 -26.26 16.76
N PRO A 340 -5.60 -26.16 16.13
CA PRO A 340 -6.28 -24.89 15.94
C PRO A 340 -6.77 -24.24 17.23
N GLU A 341 -7.09 -25.01 18.28
CA GLU A 341 -7.47 -24.46 19.59
C GLU A 341 -6.31 -23.72 20.26
N ALA A 342 -5.08 -24.25 20.14
CA ALA A 342 -3.90 -23.61 20.69
C ALA A 342 -3.62 -22.27 19.97
N ALA A 343 -3.71 -22.27 18.64
CA ALA A 343 -3.59 -21.07 17.82
C ALA A 343 -4.63 -20.01 18.20
N ALA A 344 -5.91 -20.42 18.31
CA ALA A 344 -6.99 -19.51 18.69
C ALA A 344 -6.78 -18.91 20.09
N GLN A 345 -6.34 -19.69 21.07
CA GLN A 345 -6.04 -19.19 22.42
C GLN A 345 -4.86 -18.23 22.43
N ARG A 346 -3.79 -18.54 21.68
CA ARG A 346 -2.62 -17.67 21.54
C ARG A 346 -3.02 -16.32 20.94
N LEU A 347 -3.71 -16.34 19.82
CA LEU A 347 -4.14 -15.13 19.11
C LEU A 347 -5.14 -14.32 19.94
N ARG A 348 -6.10 -14.96 20.62
CA ARG A 348 -7.03 -14.27 21.52
C ARG A 348 -6.30 -13.49 22.60
N ARG A 349 -5.34 -14.12 23.30
CA ARG A 349 -4.55 -13.43 24.33
C ARG A 349 -3.81 -12.21 23.78
N GLN A 350 -3.29 -12.30 22.55
CA GLN A 350 -2.60 -11.18 21.93
C GLN A 350 -3.56 -10.07 21.49
N LEU A 351 -4.77 -10.40 21.02
CA LEU A 351 -5.83 -9.42 20.75
C LEU A 351 -6.32 -8.72 22.01
N ASP A 352 -6.37 -9.41 23.16
CA ASP A 352 -6.85 -8.81 24.41
C ASP A 352 -5.96 -7.63 24.85
N VAL A 353 -4.68 -7.65 24.48
CA VAL A 353 -3.73 -6.53 24.71
C VAL A 353 -3.54 -5.61 23.49
N ASN A 354 -3.94 -6.04 22.29
CA ASN A 354 -3.91 -5.25 21.05
C ASN A 354 -5.30 -5.19 20.40
N PRO A 355 -6.30 -4.59 21.06
CA PRO A 355 -7.66 -4.60 20.56
C PRO A 355 -7.76 -3.91 19.20
N GLY A 356 -8.38 -4.58 18.24
CA GLY A 356 -8.61 -4.07 16.89
C GLY A 356 -7.40 -4.11 15.95
N ASN A 357 -6.26 -4.67 16.37
CA ASN A 357 -5.12 -4.89 15.47
C ASN A 357 -5.53 -5.79 14.29
N HIS A 358 -5.31 -5.29 13.07
CA HIS A 358 -5.82 -5.93 11.87
C HIS A 358 -5.18 -7.31 11.59
N PRO A 359 -3.84 -7.47 11.55
CA PRO A 359 -3.22 -8.78 11.35
C PRO A 359 -3.67 -9.85 12.34
N LEU A 360 -3.73 -9.50 13.62
CA LEU A 360 -4.17 -10.40 14.67
C LEU A 360 -5.63 -10.81 14.50
N THR A 361 -6.50 -9.86 14.17
CA THR A 361 -7.94 -10.10 13.98
C THR A 361 -8.19 -11.08 12.83
N MET A 362 -7.52 -10.88 11.68
CA MET A 362 -7.61 -11.77 10.53
C MET A 362 -7.11 -13.18 10.86
N ALA A 363 -5.94 -13.29 11.51
CA ALA A 363 -5.39 -14.57 11.94
C ALA A 363 -6.31 -15.29 12.96
N TYR A 364 -6.90 -14.55 13.90
CA TYR A 364 -7.80 -15.11 14.91
C TYR A 364 -9.10 -15.63 14.29
N ALA A 365 -9.70 -14.89 13.36
CA ALA A 365 -10.87 -15.34 12.63
C ALA A 365 -10.60 -16.64 11.86
N ASN A 366 -9.45 -16.74 11.18
CA ASN A 366 -9.02 -17.97 10.52
C ASN A 366 -8.89 -19.14 11.52
N ALA A 367 -8.24 -18.91 12.66
CA ALA A 367 -8.12 -19.93 13.71
C ALA A 367 -9.50 -20.39 14.24
N LEU A 368 -10.46 -19.47 14.43
CA LEU A 368 -11.83 -19.80 14.81
C LEU A 368 -12.52 -20.70 13.78
N LEU A 369 -12.39 -20.40 12.48
CA LEU A 369 -12.92 -21.25 11.42
C LEU A 369 -12.30 -22.65 11.46
N ARG A 370 -11.00 -22.77 11.71
CA ARG A 370 -10.29 -24.06 11.82
C ARG A 370 -10.69 -24.87 13.05
N THR A 371 -11.19 -24.20 14.10
CA THR A 371 -11.82 -24.88 15.27
C THR A 371 -13.31 -25.21 15.08
N GLY A 372 -13.89 -24.98 13.88
CA GLY A 372 -15.30 -25.24 13.63
C GLY A 372 -16.24 -24.24 14.31
N ARG A 373 -15.79 -23.00 14.58
CA ARG A 373 -16.58 -21.91 15.20
C ARG A 373 -16.86 -20.76 14.23
N PRO A 374 -17.57 -20.98 13.11
CA PRO A 374 -17.79 -19.95 12.10
C PRO A 374 -18.64 -18.78 12.60
N LYS A 375 -19.58 -19.01 13.54
CA LYS A 375 -20.38 -17.95 14.17
C LYS A 375 -19.57 -17.01 15.06
N ASP A 376 -18.48 -17.50 15.65
CA ASP A 376 -17.58 -16.64 16.43
C ASP A 376 -16.70 -15.82 15.48
N ALA A 377 -16.20 -16.44 14.40
CA ALA A 377 -15.43 -15.75 13.37
C ALA A 377 -16.25 -14.66 12.67
N GLU A 378 -17.52 -14.94 12.36
CA GLU A 378 -18.47 -14.00 11.76
C GLU A 378 -18.54 -12.70 12.58
N ARG A 379 -18.83 -12.80 13.88
CA ARG A 379 -18.91 -11.62 14.76
C ARG A 379 -17.60 -10.83 14.83
N VAL A 380 -16.46 -11.52 14.82
CA VAL A 380 -15.14 -10.88 14.83
C VAL A 380 -14.90 -10.09 13.54
N LEU A 381 -15.20 -10.69 12.39
CA LEU A 381 -14.97 -10.06 11.09
C LEU A 381 -16.00 -8.97 10.77
N GLU A 382 -17.25 -9.10 11.19
CA GLU A 382 -18.27 -8.04 11.05
C GLU A 382 -17.87 -6.75 11.78
N ASP A 383 -17.44 -6.88 13.04
CA ASP A 383 -16.96 -5.73 13.83
C ASP A 383 -15.67 -5.14 13.23
N HIS A 384 -14.80 -5.98 12.67
CA HIS A 384 -13.59 -5.52 12.00
C HIS A 384 -13.88 -4.80 10.68
N ALA A 385 -14.87 -5.26 9.91
CA ALA A 385 -15.29 -4.65 8.63
C ALA A 385 -15.87 -3.25 8.81
N GLN A 386 -16.47 -2.96 9.97
CA GLN A 386 -16.89 -1.59 10.30
C GLN A 386 -15.71 -0.63 10.50
N ARG A 387 -14.57 -1.15 10.98
CA ARG A 387 -13.35 -0.38 11.26
C ARG A 387 -12.43 -0.25 10.04
N LYS A 388 -12.41 -1.26 9.16
CA LYS A 388 -11.61 -1.32 7.93
C LYS A 388 -12.50 -1.60 6.70
N PRO A 389 -13.47 -0.72 6.37
CA PRO A 389 -14.42 -0.98 5.28
C PRO A 389 -13.78 -0.98 3.88
N ASP A 390 -12.58 -0.42 3.73
CA ASP A 390 -11.87 -0.30 2.44
C ASP A 390 -10.93 -1.48 2.11
N ASP A 391 -10.87 -2.50 2.99
CA ASP A 391 -10.05 -3.70 2.84
C ASP A 391 -10.80 -4.82 2.09
N PRO A 392 -10.44 -5.12 0.83
CA PRO A 392 -11.10 -6.17 0.07
C PRO A 392 -10.89 -7.57 0.65
N GLN A 393 -9.71 -7.86 1.22
CA GLN A 393 -9.40 -9.19 1.74
C GLN A 393 -10.29 -9.53 2.94
N LEU A 394 -10.53 -8.54 3.80
CA LEU A 394 -11.47 -8.65 4.91
C LEU A 394 -12.88 -8.99 4.43
N TRP A 395 -13.41 -8.29 3.42
CA TRP A 395 -14.74 -8.59 2.88
C TRP A 395 -14.83 -9.96 2.21
N TYR A 396 -13.76 -10.40 1.54
CA TYR A 396 -13.67 -11.75 1.00
C TYR A 396 -13.76 -12.80 2.10
N GLU A 397 -12.96 -12.67 3.17
CA GLU A 397 -12.96 -13.62 4.28
C GLU A 397 -14.28 -13.60 5.07
N LEU A 398 -14.89 -12.42 5.24
CA LEU A 398 -16.19 -12.29 5.88
C LEU A 398 -17.28 -12.98 5.07
N ALA A 399 -17.29 -12.84 3.73
CA ALA A 399 -18.22 -13.54 2.86
C ALA A 399 -18.13 -15.06 2.97
N GLU A 400 -16.91 -15.61 2.94
CA GLU A 400 -16.70 -17.06 3.10
C GLU A 400 -17.11 -17.52 4.50
N THR A 401 -16.84 -16.70 5.52
CA THR A 401 -17.24 -16.95 6.91
C THR A 401 -18.76 -16.97 7.08
N HIS A 402 -19.50 -16.02 6.51
CA HIS A 402 -20.96 -16.03 6.48
C HIS A 402 -21.50 -17.32 5.86
N GLY A 403 -20.85 -17.83 4.81
CA GLY A 403 -21.24 -19.07 4.14
C GLY A 403 -21.12 -20.27 5.06
N LEU A 404 -19.99 -20.37 5.77
CA LEU A 404 -19.77 -21.41 6.79
C LEU A 404 -20.68 -21.26 8.00
N ALA A 405 -21.08 -20.03 8.34
CA ALA A 405 -22.01 -19.72 9.41
C ALA A 405 -23.49 -19.91 9.01
N GLY A 406 -23.79 -20.12 7.72
CA GLY A 406 -25.16 -20.25 7.20
C GLY A 406 -25.94 -18.94 7.07
N SER A 407 -25.27 -17.78 7.15
CA SER A 407 -25.88 -16.45 7.03
C SER A 407 -25.96 -16.03 5.55
N ILE A 408 -26.86 -16.67 4.80
CA ILE A 408 -26.85 -16.61 3.32
C ILE A 408 -27.08 -15.19 2.77
N ILE A 409 -27.96 -14.38 3.37
CA ILE A 409 -28.17 -12.98 2.96
C ILE A 409 -26.86 -12.20 3.11
N ASP A 410 -26.14 -12.39 4.22
CA ASP A 410 -24.92 -11.66 4.51
C ASP A 410 -23.73 -12.12 3.67
N VAL A 411 -23.70 -13.38 3.21
CA VAL A 411 -22.76 -13.83 2.15
C VAL A 411 -22.84 -12.90 0.95
N HIS A 412 -24.06 -12.67 0.46
CA HIS A 412 -24.27 -11.86 -0.73
C HIS A 412 -23.93 -10.39 -0.49
N ARG A 413 -24.25 -9.85 0.69
CA ARG A 413 -23.89 -8.48 1.07
C ARG A 413 -22.38 -8.29 1.16
N ALA A 414 -21.67 -9.17 1.87
CA ALA A 414 -20.21 -9.10 1.98
C ALA A 414 -19.50 -9.31 0.62
N ARG A 415 -19.98 -10.23 -0.23
CA ARG A 415 -19.46 -10.38 -1.60
C ARG A 415 -19.70 -9.14 -2.45
N ALA A 416 -20.81 -8.45 -2.27
CA ALA A 416 -21.06 -7.20 -2.97
C ALA A 416 -20.00 -6.15 -2.60
N GLU A 417 -19.68 -5.98 -1.31
CA GLU A 417 -18.63 -5.06 -0.87
C GLU A 417 -17.25 -5.43 -1.44
N TYR A 418 -16.89 -6.71 -1.41
CA TYR A 418 -15.68 -7.21 -2.08
C TYR A 418 -15.64 -6.81 -3.56
N PHE A 419 -16.73 -7.03 -4.30
CA PHE A 419 -16.80 -6.70 -5.72
C PHE A 419 -16.80 -5.18 -5.99
N ILE A 420 -17.41 -4.37 -5.12
CA ILE A 420 -17.36 -2.90 -5.20
C ILE A 420 -15.91 -2.43 -5.09
N LEU A 421 -15.18 -2.89 -4.07
CA LEU A 421 -13.80 -2.48 -3.83
C LEU A 421 -12.83 -2.93 -4.92
N ASN A 422 -13.18 -3.98 -5.67
CA ASN A 422 -12.42 -4.50 -6.81
C ASN A 422 -12.99 -4.05 -8.17
N GLY A 423 -13.84 -3.03 -8.21
CA GLY A 423 -14.36 -2.45 -9.47
C GLY A 423 -15.32 -3.35 -10.27
N ALA A 424 -15.70 -4.51 -9.73
CA ALA A 424 -16.60 -5.46 -10.36
C ALA A 424 -18.08 -5.14 -10.08
N LEU A 425 -18.50 -3.91 -10.40
CA LEU A 425 -19.81 -3.35 -10.02
C LEU A 425 -21.00 -4.19 -10.49
N ASP A 426 -20.92 -4.82 -11.66
CA ASP A 426 -21.98 -5.70 -12.18
C ASP A 426 -22.10 -7.02 -11.40
N LEU A 427 -20.98 -7.52 -10.86
CA LEU A 427 -21.00 -8.67 -9.96
C LEU A 427 -21.58 -8.25 -8.60
N ALA A 428 -21.21 -7.06 -8.10
CA ALA A 428 -21.75 -6.53 -6.85
C ALA A 428 -23.28 -6.36 -6.90
N GLU A 429 -23.81 -5.71 -7.94
CA GLU A 429 -25.26 -5.50 -8.11
C GLU A 429 -26.01 -6.85 -8.21
N ARG A 430 -25.42 -7.85 -8.90
CA ARG A 430 -26.00 -9.21 -8.94
C ARG A 430 -26.03 -9.88 -7.58
N GLN A 431 -24.97 -9.78 -6.77
CA GLN A 431 -24.98 -10.34 -5.41
C GLN A 431 -26.07 -9.69 -4.56
N LEU A 432 -26.20 -8.36 -4.60
CA LEU A 432 -27.26 -7.66 -3.88
C LEU A 432 -28.67 -8.03 -4.38
N GLY A 433 -28.83 -8.33 -5.66
CA GLY A 433 -30.08 -8.90 -6.20
C GLY A 433 -30.44 -10.23 -5.52
N TYR A 434 -29.49 -11.15 -5.38
CA TYR A 434 -29.72 -12.40 -4.65
C TYR A 434 -30.04 -12.16 -3.16
N ALA A 435 -29.38 -11.20 -2.52
CA ALA A 435 -29.70 -10.82 -1.15
C ALA A 435 -31.15 -10.29 -1.02
N LEU A 436 -31.58 -9.46 -1.97
CA LEU A 436 -32.93 -8.89 -2.01
C LEU A 436 -34.01 -9.95 -2.19
N ASP A 437 -33.78 -10.92 -3.09
CA ASP A 437 -34.71 -12.04 -3.32
C ASP A 437 -34.89 -12.91 -2.07
N LEU A 438 -33.84 -13.05 -1.26
CA LEU A 438 -33.86 -13.82 -0.01
C LEU A 438 -34.44 -13.03 1.18
N ALA A 439 -34.34 -11.70 1.18
CA ALA A 439 -34.77 -10.83 2.27
C ALA A 439 -36.29 -10.62 2.34
N GLN A 440 -37.08 -11.28 1.49
CA GLN A 440 -38.54 -11.09 1.38
C GLN A 440 -39.23 -11.06 2.76
N GLY A 441 -39.76 -9.89 3.12
CA GLY A 441 -40.47 -9.66 4.39
C GLY A 441 -39.68 -8.88 5.45
N ASP A 442 -38.36 -8.73 5.30
CA ASP A 442 -37.55 -7.86 6.15
C ASP A 442 -37.38 -6.48 5.50
N PHE A 443 -38.13 -5.50 5.99
CA PHE A 443 -38.10 -4.13 5.48
C PHE A 443 -36.72 -3.46 5.65
N HIS A 444 -36.03 -3.71 6.77
CA HIS A 444 -34.75 -3.05 7.06
C HIS A 444 -33.65 -3.56 6.13
N ILE A 445 -33.56 -4.89 5.94
CA ILE A 445 -32.59 -5.49 5.02
C ILE A 445 -32.91 -5.05 3.59
N THR A 446 -34.17 -5.12 3.19
CA THR A 446 -34.63 -4.69 1.85
C THR A 446 -34.21 -3.25 1.55
N ALA A 447 -34.50 -2.31 2.46
CA ALA A 447 -34.16 -0.91 2.27
C ALA A 447 -32.64 -0.67 2.21
N SER A 448 -31.86 -1.34 3.07
CA SER A 448 -30.40 -1.25 3.07
C SER A 448 -29.79 -1.78 1.76
N VAL A 449 -30.25 -2.93 1.27
CA VAL A 449 -29.78 -3.53 0.02
C VAL A 449 -30.14 -2.65 -1.18
N GLN A 450 -31.36 -2.10 -1.22
CA GLN A 450 -31.79 -1.20 -2.29
C GLN A 450 -30.98 0.10 -2.31
N ALA A 451 -30.71 0.69 -1.15
CA ALA A 451 -29.84 1.86 -1.04
C ALA A 451 -28.44 1.55 -1.60
N ARG A 452 -27.86 0.41 -1.22
CA ARG A 452 -26.52 0.02 -1.71
C ARG A 452 -26.49 -0.26 -3.22
N ILE A 453 -27.56 -0.80 -3.80
CA ILE A 453 -27.70 -0.92 -5.26
C ILE A 453 -27.74 0.46 -5.93
N ALA A 454 -28.41 1.44 -5.31
CA ALA A 454 -28.41 2.81 -5.83
C ALA A 454 -27.02 3.43 -5.81
N ASP A 455 -26.24 3.24 -4.73
CA ASP A 455 -24.84 3.67 -4.67
C ASP A 455 -24.00 3.07 -5.81
N ILE A 456 -24.14 1.77 -6.09
CA ILE A 456 -23.41 1.09 -7.18
C ILE A 456 -23.75 1.74 -8.53
N ARG A 457 -25.01 2.11 -8.74
CA ARG A 457 -25.44 2.77 -9.98
C ARG A 457 -24.84 4.16 -10.12
N GLU A 458 -24.75 4.93 -9.03
CA GLU A 458 -24.07 6.22 -9.02
C GLU A 458 -22.57 6.05 -9.34
N MET A 459 -21.87 5.11 -8.68
CA MET A 459 -20.46 4.80 -8.95
C MET A 459 -20.21 4.42 -10.42
N ARG A 460 -21.16 3.72 -11.06
CA ARG A 460 -21.06 3.33 -12.48
C ARG A 460 -21.13 4.53 -13.41
N GLU A 461 -21.98 5.51 -13.10
CA GLU A 461 -22.06 6.74 -13.89
C GLU A 461 -20.81 7.62 -13.71
N GLU A 462 -20.21 7.62 -12.51
CA GLU A 462 -18.94 8.33 -12.26
C GLU A 462 -17.76 7.78 -13.08
N ILE A 463 -17.70 6.46 -13.33
CA ILE A 463 -16.61 5.82 -14.10
C ILE A 463 -16.73 6.09 -15.62
N LYS A 464 -17.92 6.42 -16.12
CA LYS A 464 -18.16 6.68 -17.56
C LYS A 464 -17.82 8.12 -17.99
N LEU A 465 -17.66 9.03 -17.03
CA LEU A 465 -17.26 10.43 -17.24
C LEU A 465 -15.76 10.57 -17.45
#